data_AF-A0A9Q7XQG5-F1
#
_entry.id   AF-A0A9Q7XQG5-F1
#
_cell.length_a   1.000
_cell.length_b   1.000
_cell.length_c   1.000
_cell.angle_alpha   90.00
_cell.angle_beta   90.00
_cell.angle_gamma   90.00
#
_symmetry.space_group_name_H-M   'P 1'
#
loop_
_entity.id
_entity.type
_entity.pdbx_description
1 polymer ?
#
loop_
_entity_poly.entity_id
_entity_poly.type
_entity_poly.pdbx_seq_one_letter_code
_entity_poly.pdbx_strand_id
1 'polypeptide(L)'
;MFRMHASGKDAETSRLKFVLKNIIIKTLQLIKSLKLSAMLPSTRAGQSGRDEDQVAAGNGREEGWLMQVVKILQLANPALTAEEAIVRAMSLVNISNQAPRGETEKIPKDVSGSIAHIKKLSDSNWHTWESTFIDCLQRVRNAKEILYGSIAPGSEEYDEDLDKALVGLIHACCDHSPESRIDTYTVRGADEEVQLGSTLYARLKKALTLNDTVKRAGLQDRIHTVRLHNRDVVKLGKELDSIWNDAAHLGKRFDEDLKKSTLYRCTAQDWFYANSVDALCQGSCA
;
A
#
# COMPACT_ATOMS: atom_id res chain seq x y z
N MET A 1 3.08 61.92 39.60
CA MET A 1 2.51 60.59 39.35
C MET A 1 2.92 60.18 37.93
N PHE A 2 3.61 59.04 37.82
CA PHE A 2 4.39 58.59 36.66
C PHE A 2 3.57 58.27 35.42
N ARG A 3 4.07 58.65 34.23
CA ARG A 3 4.15 57.77 33.05
C ARG A 3 5.06 58.36 31.99
N MET A 4 6.22 57.75 31.80
CA MET A 4 7.01 57.90 30.58
C MET A 4 7.78 56.59 30.31
N HIS A 5 7.92 56.29 29.01
CA HIS A 5 8.83 55.32 28.39
C HIS A 5 8.56 53.82 28.49
N ALA A 6 7.77 53.31 27.53
CA ALA A 6 7.76 51.89 27.12
C ALA A 6 7.46 51.74 25.61
N SER A 7 8.29 52.33 24.73
CA SER A 7 8.11 52.19 23.26
C SER A 7 9.42 51.91 22.48
N GLY A 8 10.59 51.95 23.13
CA GLY A 8 11.88 51.75 22.45
C GLY A 8 12.38 50.31 22.34
N LYS A 9 12.03 49.42 23.27
CA LYS A 9 12.66 48.09 23.39
C LYS A 9 12.16 47.08 22.35
N ASP A 10 10.89 47.11 21.98
CA ASP A 10 10.30 46.10 21.09
C ASP A 10 10.75 46.25 19.63
N ALA A 11 10.99 47.48 19.18
CA ALA A 11 11.50 47.79 17.85
C ALA A 11 12.96 47.32 17.67
N GLU A 12 13.78 47.41 18.72
CA GLU A 12 15.18 47.03 18.70
C GLU A 12 15.34 45.50 18.71
N THR A 13 14.55 44.78 19.51
CA THR A 13 14.49 43.30 19.46
C THR A 13 13.97 42.76 18.13
N SER A 14 13.05 43.47 17.48
CA SER A 14 12.52 43.08 16.17
C SER A 14 13.55 43.28 15.06
N ARG A 15 14.34 44.37 15.13
CA ARG A 15 15.48 44.62 14.23
C ARG A 15 16.59 43.59 14.42
N LEU A 16 16.94 43.25 15.66
CA LEU A 16 17.91 42.20 15.97
C LEU A 16 17.45 40.83 15.44
N LYS A 17 16.18 40.45 15.61
CA LYS A 17 15.62 39.21 15.05
C LYS A 17 15.68 39.19 13.52
N PHE A 18 15.40 40.31 12.85
CA PHE A 18 15.48 40.42 11.39
C PHE A 18 16.93 40.33 10.87
N VAL A 19 17.86 40.99 11.54
CA VAL A 19 19.30 40.94 11.22
C VAL A 19 19.82 39.51 11.44
N LEU A 20 19.47 38.87 12.55
CA LEU A 20 19.87 37.49 12.84
C LEU A 20 19.31 36.51 11.80
N LYS A 21 18.04 36.66 11.40
CA LYS A 21 17.41 35.84 10.36
C LYS A 21 18.10 35.99 9.01
N ASN A 22 18.46 37.22 8.62
CA ASN A 22 19.19 37.48 7.38
C ASN A 22 20.63 36.97 7.41
N ILE A 23 21.30 37.04 8.55
CA ILE A 23 22.63 36.45 8.73
C ILE A 23 22.54 34.93 8.59
N ILE A 24 21.57 34.27 9.24
CA ILE A 24 21.36 32.82 9.15
C ILE A 24 21.10 32.38 7.71
N ILE A 25 20.24 33.11 6.96
CA ILE A 25 19.94 32.80 5.56
C ILE A 25 21.20 32.92 4.68
N LYS A 26 21.98 34.00 4.85
CA LYS A 26 23.21 34.20 4.08
C LYS A 26 24.28 33.16 4.41
N THR A 27 24.40 32.76 5.68
CA THR A 27 25.33 31.71 6.10
C THR A 27 24.92 30.35 5.54
N LEU A 28 23.62 30.02 5.53
CA LEU A 28 23.10 28.79 4.90
C LEU A 28 23.33 28.76 3.38
N GLN A 29 23.20 29.91 2.70
CA GLN A 29 23.53 30.03 1.28
C GLN A 29 25.03 29.85 1.03
N LEU A 30 25.89 30.42 1.88
CA LEU A 30 27.35 30.25 1.79
C LEU A 30 27.76 28.78 1.99
N ILE A 31 27.16 28.09 2.96
CA ILE A 31 27.40 26.66 3.22
C ILE A 31 26.96 25.81 2.02
N LYS A 32 25.80 26.09 1.40
CA LYS A 32 25.36 25.42 0.17
C LYS A 32 26.35 25.63 -0.99
N SER A 33 26.84 26.85 -1.19
CA SER A 33 27.83 27.16 -2.24
C SER A 33 29.19 26.51 -2.00
N LEU A 34 29.62 26.40 -0.74
CA LEU A 34 30.85 25.69 -0.35
C LEU A 34 30.73 24.16 -0.56
N LYS A 35 29.54 23.59 -0.31
CA LYS A 35 29.28 22.17 -0.55
C LYS A 35 29.24 21.83 -2.05
N LEU A 36 28.65 22.70 -2.87
CA LEU A 36 28.60 22.55 -4.34
C LEU A 36 29.99 22.69 -5.00
N SER A 37 30.83 23.60 -4.52
CA SER A 37 32.21 23.75 -5.02
C SER A 37 33.13 22.60 -4.62
N ALA A 38 32.81 21.86 -3.54
CA ALA A 38 33.54 20.68 -3.13
C ALA A 38 33.19 19.41 -3.93
N MET A 39 32.07 19.40 -4.66
CA MET A 39 31.52 18.25 -5.39
C MET A 39 31.75 18.28 -6.91
N LEU A 40 32.44 19.30 -7.48
CA LEU A 40 32.83 19.25 -8.89
C LEU A 40 33.97 18.25 -9.11
N PRO A 41 33.82 17.22 -9.97
CA PRO A 41 34.92 16.35 -10.33
C PRO A 41 35.94 17.12 -11.17
N SER A 42 37.15 17.31 -10.64
CA SER A 42 38.28 17.81 -11.42
C SER A 42 38.79 16.69 -12.32
N THR A 43 38.30 16.61 -13.55
CA THR A 43 38.94 15.85 -14.62
C THR A 43 40.23 16.54 -15.04
N ARG A 44 41.37 16.10 -14.48
CA ARG A 44 42.67 16.23 -15.14
C ARG A 44 43.62 15.12 -14.71
N ALA A 45 43.66 14.05 -15.51
CA ALA A 45 44.70 13.04 -15.49
C ALA A 45 45.95 13.56 -16.23
N GLY A 46 47.13 13.29 -15.68
CA GLY A 46 48.43 13.51 -16.34
C GLY A 46 49.58 13.75 -15.36
N GLN A 47 50.24 12.65 -14.95
CA GLN A 47 51.44 12.52 -14.11
C GLN A 47 52.62 13.44 -14.55
N SER A 48 53.61 13.80 -13.73
CA SER A 48 54.62 12.91 -13.13
C SER A 48 55.69 13.76 -12.41
N GLY A 49 56.19 13.34 -11.24
CA GLY A 49 57.55 13.70 -10.79
C GLY A 49 57.78 14.03 -9.32
N ARG A 50 57.99 12.96 -8.52
CA ARG A 50 58.85 12.79 -7.33
C ARG A 50 58.99 13.84 -6.19
N ASP A 51 58.80 13.25 -5.00
CA ASP A 51 59.55 13.35 -3.75
C ASP A 51 59.16 14.37 -2.65
N GLU A 52 59.16 13.78 -1.45
CA GLU A 52 59.15 14.29 -0.07
C GLU A 52 57.81 14.57 0.65
N ASP A 53 57.67 13.83 1.75
CA ASP A 53 56.90 14.06 2.97
C ASP A 53 55.41 14.43 2.87
N GLN A 54 54.55 13.49 3.25
CA GLN A 54 53.41 13.84 4.09
C GLN A 54 52.83 12.67 4.90
N VAL A 55 53.04 12.79 6.19
CA VAL A 55 52.24 12.22 7.27
C VAL A 55 50.77 12.62 7.08
N ALA A 56 49.88 11.63 7.22
CA ALA A 56 48.46 11.76 7.58
C ALA A 56 47.64 12.88 6.90
N ALA A 57 47.00 12.56 5.76
CA ALA A 57 45.94 13.38 5.18
C ALA A 57 44.65 12.56 5.03
N GLY A 58 44.03 12.22 6.16
CA GLY A 58 42.72 11.55 6.22
C GLY A 58 41.54 12.44 6.67
N ASN A 59 41.79 13.48 7.48
CA ASN A 59 40.71 14.21 8.18
C ASN A 59 40.67 15.74 7.96
N GLY A 60 41.64 16.33 7.25
CA GLY A 60 41.81 17.79 7.25
C GLY A 60 40.69 18.61 6.58
N ARG A 61 39.82 17.98 5.77
CA ARG A 61 38.80 18.70 5.00
C ARG A 61 37.46 18.84 5.73
N GLU A 62 37.08 17.87 6.56
CA GLU A 62 35.88 17.96 7.39
C GLU A 62 36.09 18.81 8.65
N GLU A 63 37.30 18.82 9.20
CA GLU A 63 37.63 19.68 10.35
C GLU A 63 37.69 21.17 9.96
N GLY A 64 38.07 21.48 8.72
CA GLY A 64 38.26 22.86 8.24
C GLY A 64 36.97 23.69 8.19
N TRP A 65 35.84 23.11 7.79
CA TRP A 65 34.58 23.85 7.68
C TRP A 65 33.87 24.00 9.03
N LEU A 66 33.95 23.00 9.91
CA LEU A 66 33.43 23.07 11.28
C LEU A 66 34.12 24.22 12.04
N MET A 67 35.44 24.33 11.90
CA MET A 67 36.20 25.45 12.48
C MET A 67 35.81 26.82 11.91
N GLN A 68 35.41 26.90 10.64
CA GLN A 68 34.88 28.14 10.07
C GLN A 68 33.48 28.48 10.63
N VAL A 69 32.59 27.51 10.78
CA VAL A 69 31.26 27.71 11.36
C VAL A 69 31.35 28.14 12.82
N VAL A 70 32.23 27.52 13.61
CA VAL A 70 32.52 27.91 15.00
C VAL A 70 33.00 29.36 15.08
N LYS A 71 33.95 29.76 14.23
CA LYS A 71 34.44 31.15 14.16
C LYS A 71 33.31 32.13 13.83
N ILE A 72 32.42 31.80 12.89
CA ILE A 72 31.28 32.64 12.53
C ILE A 72 30.30 32.78 13.71
N LEU A 73 30.02 31.69 14.43
CA LEU A 73 29.13 31.71 15.59
C LEU A 73 29.70 32.55 16.73
N GLN A 74 31.01 32.47 16.97
CA GLN A 74 31.69 33.30 17.99
C GLN A 74 31.80 34.76 17.57
N LEU A 75 31.98 35.06 16.28
CA LEU A 75 31.94 36.44 15.78
C LEU A 75 30.54 37.06 15.93
N ALA A 76 29.49 36.28 15.71
CA ALA A 76 28.10 36.72 15.86
C ALA A 76 27.65 36.83 17.32
N ASN A 77 28.26 36.04 18.22
CA ASN A 77 28.02 36.10 19.65
C ASN A 77 29.33 35.89 20.43
N PRO A 78 30.03 36.98 20.80
CA PRO A 78 31.33 36.89 21.49
C PRO A 78 31.27 36.23 22.87
N ALA A 79 30.08 36.14 23.48
CA ALA A 79 29.88 35.48 24.77
C ALA A 79 29.74 33.95 24.65
N LEU A 80 29.67 33.42 23.43
CA LEU A 80 29.53 31.99 23.18
C LEU A 80 30.87 31.28 23.35
N THR A 81 30.95 30.28 24.24
CA THR A 81 32.18 29.51 24.43
C THR A 81 32.45 28.63 23.19
N ALA A 82 33.71 28.22 23.01
CA ALA A 82 34.08 27.35 21.88
C ALA A 82 33.30 26.02 21.91
N GLU A 83 33.06 25.46 23.10
CA GLU A 83 32.32 24.22 23.31
C GLU A 83 30.85 24.38 22.91
N GLU A 84 30.19 25.46 23.32
CA GLU A 84 28.82 25.77 22.92
C GLU A 84 28.69 26.03 21.43
N ALA A 85 29.68 26.69 20.83
CA ALA A 85 29.75 26.93 19.40
C ALA A 85 29.89 25.62 18.62
N ILE A 86 30.71 24.68 19.11
CA ILE A 86 30.89 23.35 18.51
C ILE A 86 29.60 22.53 18.60
N VAL A 87 28.93 22.49 19.76
CA VAL A 87 27.65 21.78 19.93
C VAL A 87 26.57 22.35 18.99
N ARG A 88 26.49 23.68 18.86
CA ARG A 88 25.56 24.32 17.92
C ARG A 88 25.93 24.07 16.47
N ALA A 89 27.22 24.07 16.12
CA ALA A 89 27.68 23.75 14.79
C ALA A 89 27.31 22.30 14.42
N MET A 90 27.58 21.34 15.31
CA MET A 90 27.19 19.92 15.15
C MET A 90 25.68 19.74 15.01
N SER A 91 24.87 20.48 15.78
CA SER A 91 23.41 20.48 15.63
C SER A 91 22.97 20.97 14.23
N LEU A 92 23.62 21.99 13.68
CA LEU A 92 23.34 22.48 12.32
C LEU A 92 23.73 21.46 11.24
N VAL A 93 24.78 20.66 11.46
CA VAL A 93 25.17 19.56 10.57
C VAL A 93 24.10 18.48 10.54
N ASN A 94 23.57 18.09 11.70
CA ASN A 94 22.50 17.09 11.80
C ASN A 94 21.22 17.55 11.11
N ILE A 95 20.90 18.86 11.16
CA ILE A 95 19.76 19.44 10.43
C ILE A 95 20.05 19.48 8.93
N SER A 96 21.29 19.74 8.50
CA SER A 96 21.67 19.75 7.08
C SER A 96 21.81 18.36 6.46
N ASN A 97 22.02 17.32 7.26
CA ASN A 97 22.07 15.92 6.83
C ASN A 97 20.68 15.28 6.74
N GLN A 98 19.64 15.95 7.24
CA GLN A 98 18.30 15.68 6.76
C GLN A 98 18.26 16.18 5.31
N ALA A 99 18.31 15.24 4.37
CA ALA A 99 17.98 15.53 2.98
C ALA A 99 16.68 16.35 2.97
N PRO A 100 16.58 17.42 2.17
CA PRO A 100 15.29 18.07 1.98
C PRO A 100 14.35 16.97 1.47
N ARG A 101 13.43 16.50 2.33
CA ARG A 101 12.36 15.58 1.93
C ARG A 101 11.82 16.14 0.63
N GLY A 102 11.96 15.38 -0.46
CA GLY A 102 11.37 15.72 -1.75
C GLY A 102 9.92 16.11 -1.51
N GLU A 103 9.39 17.03 -2.32
CA GLU A 103 7.99 17.42 -2.24
C GLU A 103 7.13 16.16 -2.04
N THR A 104 6.46 16.10 -0.89
CA THR A 104 5.69 14.94 -0.48
C THR A 104 4.76 14.51 -1.60
N GLU A 105 4.84 13.26 -2.05
CA GLU A 105 4.05 12.82 -3.19
C GLU A 105 2.59 12.70 -2.76
N LYS A 106 1.76 13.65 -3.21
CA LYS A 106 0.34 13.69 -2.90
C LYS A 106 -0.44 12.97 -3.97
N ILE A 107 -1.39 12.14 -3.55
CA ILE A 107 -2.31 11.49 -4.47
C ILE A 107 -3.12 12.56 -5.22
N PRO A 108 -3.08 12.59 -6.56
CA PRO A 108 -3.85 13.54 -7.34
C PRO A 108 -5.35 13.46 -7.06
N LYS A 109 -6.04 14.60 -7.13
CA LYS A 109 -7.49 14.67 -6.83
C LYS A 109 -8.33 13.88 -7.82
N ASP A 110 -7.92 13.82 -9.09
CA ASP A 110 -8.58 13.02 -10.13
C ASP A 110 -8.43 11.51 -9.87
N VAL A 111 -7.27 11.07 -9.36
CA VAL A 111 -7.06 9.67 -8.93
C VAL A 111 -7.95 9.36 -7.74
N SER A 112 -7.92 10.19 -6.70
CA SER A 112 -8.80 10.02 -5.52
C SER A 112 -10.29 10.02 -5.90
N GLY A 113 -10.69 10.90 -6.83
CA GLY A 113 -12.05 10.97 -7.34
C GLY A 113 -12.45 9.72 -8.12
N SER A 114 -11.56 9.20 -8.98
CA SER A 114 -11.79 7.96 -9.72
C SER A 114 -11.96 6.77 -8.77
N ILE A 115 -11.11 6.70 -7.73
CA ILE A 115 -11.17 5.67 -6.69
C ILE A 115 -12.49 5.75 -5.90
N ALA A 116 -13.00 6.95 -5.62
CA ALA A 116 -14.27 7.11 -4.92
C ALA A 116 -15.48 6.55 -5.69
N HIS A 117 -15.38 6.40 -7.02
CA HIS A 117 -16.41 5.81 -7.87
C HIS A 117 -16.26 4.30 -8.07
N ILE A 118 -15.17 3.69 -7.58
CA ILE A 118 -15.03 2.23 -7.59
C ILE A 118 -16.09 1.64 -6.65
N LYS A 119 -16.72 0.53 -7.07
CA LYS A 119 -17.62 -0.25 -6.20
C LYS A 119 -16.88 -0.58 -4.89
N LYS A 120 -17.52 -0.38 -3.74
CA LYS A 120 -16.90 -0.67 -2.44
C LYS A 120 -16.39 -2.11 -2.37
N LEU A 121 -15.23 -2.29 -1.73
CA LEU A 121 -14.58 -3.59 -1.56
C LEU A 121 -15.40 -4.45 -0.60
N SER A 122 -15.70 -5.67 -1.03
CA SER A 122 -16.46 -6.68 -0.28
C SER A 122 -15.80 -8.05 -0.37
N ASP A 123 -16.37 -9.03 0.34
CA ASP A 123 -15.90 -10.43 0.38
C ASP A 123 -16.01 -11.19 -0.96
N SER A 124 -16.56 -10.56 -2.01
CA SER A 124 -16.88 -11.22 -3.28
C SER A 124 -16.33 -10.53 -4.51
N ASN A 125 -15.77 -9.33 -4.39
CA ASN A 125 -15.36 -8.53 -5.55
C ASN A 125 -13.86 -8.22 -5.59
N TRP A 126 -13.03 -8.90 -4.79
CA TRP A 126 -11.59 -8.64 -4.71
C TRP A 126 -10.92 -8.55 -6.08
N HIS A 127 -11.11 -9.52 -6.97
CA HIS A 127 -10.43 -9.54 -8.27
C HIS A 127 -10.78 -8.33 -9.16
N THR A 128 -12.05 -7.94 -9.20
CA THR A 128 -12.50 -6.77 -9.98
C THR A 128 -12.05 -5.47 -9.31
N TRP A 129 -12.12 -5.42 -7.98
CA TRP A 129 -11.73 -4.27 -7.18
C TRP A 129 -10.22 -4.02 -7.27
N GLU A 130 -9.40 -5.05 -7.05
CA GLU A 130 -7.93 -5.02 -7.09
C GLU A 130 -7.45 -4.45 -8.43
N SER A 131 -7.94 -4.99 -9.55
CA SER A 131 -7.56 -4.51 -10.88
C SER A 131 -7.89 -3.03 -11.05
N THR A 132 -9.14 -2.64 -10.75
CA THR A 132 -9.60 -1.25 -10.96
C THR A 132 -8.86 -0.26 -10.05
N PHE A 133 -8.63 -0.65 -8.80
CA PHE A 133 -7.93 0.16 -7.81
C PHE A 133 -6.47 0.37 -8.20
N ILE A 134 -5.76 -0.70 -8.57
CA ILE A 134 -4.36 -0.62 -9.01
C ILE A 134 -4.24 0.18 -10.33
N ASP A 135 -5.18 0.02 -11.26
CA ASP A 135 -5.19 0.79 -12.51
C ASP A 135 -5.34 2.30 -12.27
N CYS A 136 -6.13 2.70 -11.26
CA CYS A 136 -6.21 4.10 -10.86
C CYS A 136 -4.89 4.61 -10.26
N LEU A 137 -4.19 3.76 -9.51
CA LEU A 137 -2.93 4.11 -8.85
C LEU A 137 -1.71 4.11 -9.78
N GLN A 138 -1.80 3.58 -11.01
CA GLN A 138 -0.68 3.59 -11.98
C GLN A 138 -0.13 5.00 -12.27
N ARG A 139 -0.93 6.05 -12.05
CA ARG A 139 -0.53 7.45 -12.25
C ARG A 139 0.19 8.06 -11.05
N VAL A 140 0.21 7.38 -9.92
CA VAL A 140 0.89 7.82 -8.70
C VAL A 140 2.21 7.07 -8.62
N ARG A 141 3.33 7.80 -8.64
CA ARG A 141 4.64 7.16 -8.65
C ARG A 141 4.82 6.36 -7.36
N ASN A 142 5.46 5.20 -7.47
CA ASN A 142 5.78 4.30 -6.37
C ASN A 142 4.57 3.73 -5.58
N ALA A 143 3.32 4.15 -5.83
CA ALA A 143 2.17 3.73 -5.04
C ALA A 143 1.93 2.21 -5.13
N LYS A 144 2.05 1.65 -6.33
CA LYS A 144 1.88 0.20 -6.56
C LYS A 144 3.01 -0.59 -5.90
N GLU A 145 4.24 -0.12 -6.05
CA GLU A 145 5.45 -0.74 -5.51
C GLU A 145 5.45 -0.71 -3.98
N ILE A 146 4.99 0.40 -3.37
CA ILE A 146 4.76 0.51 -1.93
C ILE A 146 3.67 -0.47 -1.48
N LEU A 147 2.50 -0.51 -2.14
CA LEU A 147 1.43 -1.46 -1.79
C LEU A 147 1.83 -2.93 -1.94
N TYR A 148 2.69 -3.25 -2.90
CA TYR A 148 3.21 -4.61 -3.07
C TYR A 148 4.39 -4.92 -2.15
N GLY A 149 4.91 -3.93 -1.43
CA GLY A 149 6.06 -4.08 -0.54
C GLY A 149 7.39 -4.20 -1.27
N SER A 150 7.44 -3.88 -2.58
CA SER A 150 8.68 -3.84 -3.35
C SER A 150 9.58 -2.68 -2.89
N ILE A 151 8.97 -1.56 -2.48
CA ILE A 151 9.64 -0.43 -1.82
C ILE A 151 9.35 -0.53 -0.33
N ALA A 152 10.38 -0.84 0.45
CA ALA A 152 10.26 -1.06 1.89
C ALA A 152 10.43 0.24 2.69
N PRO A 153 9.84 0.35 3.90
CA PRO A 153 10.10 1.43 4.83
C PRO A 153 11.60 1.62 5.08
N GLY A 154 12.06 2.87 5.10
CA GLY A 154 13.47 3.22 5.28
C GLY A 154 14.32 3.25 4.01
N SER A 155 13.75 2.89 2.85
CA SER A 155 14.40 3.13 1.55
C SER A 155 14.25 4.59 1.10
N GLU A 156 15.15 5.06 0.25
CA GLU A 156 15.13 6.44 -0.29
C GLU A 156 13.88 6.70 -1.15
N GLU A 157 13.34 5.66 -1.77
CA GLU A 157 12.16 5.73 -2.63
C GLU A 157 10.83 5.61 -1.86
N TYR A 158 10.90 5.32 -0.55
CA TYR A 158 9.72 5.15 0.30
C TYR A 158 9.19 6.49 0.79
N ASP A 159 7.94 6.78 0.46
CA ASP A 159 7.22 7.94 0.96
C ASP A 159 6.21 7.52 2.05
N GLU A 160 6.50 7.90 3.29
CA GLU A 160 5.66 7.64 4.47
C GLU A 160 4.27 8.28 4.38
N ASP A 161 4.20 9.49 3.81
CA ASP A 161 2.96 10.24 3.70
C ASP A 161 2.09 9.65 2.58
N LEU A 162 2.71 9.18 1.50
CA LEU A 162 2.04 8.42 0.45
C LEU A 162 1.49 7.09 0.99
N ASP A 163 2.30 6.31 1.73
CA ASP A 163 1.82 5.05 2.33
C ASP A 163 0.62 5.29 3.26
N LYS A 164 0.68 6.31 4.10
CA LYS A 164 -0.43 6.70 4.97
C LYS A 164 -1.67 7.10 4.18
N ALA A 165 -1.51 7.81 3.07
CA ALA A 165 -2.62 8.17 2.18
C ALA A 165 -3.23 6.92 1.50
N LEU A 166 -2.40 5.97 1.09
CA LEU A 166 -2.84 4.69 0.50
C LEU A 166 -3.62 3.85 1.51
N VAL A 167 -3.16 3.76 2.76
CA VAL A 167 -3.90 3.13 3.86
C VAL A 167 -5.28 3.79 4.02
N GLY A 168 -5.32 5.12 4.06
CA GLY A 168 -6.58 5.87 4.15
C GLY A 168 -7.53 5.59 2.98
N LEU A 169 -7.00 5.49 1.75
CA LEU A 169 -7.79 5.16 0.57
C LEU A 169 -8.36 3.74 0.61
N ILE A 170 -7.55 2.75 1.01
CA ILE A 170 -8.02 1.36 1.14
C ILE A 170 -9.17 1.29 2.13
N HIS A 171 -9.02 1.90 3.32
CA HIS A 171 -10.08 1.97 4.32
C HIS A 171 -11.33 2.66 3.76
N ALA A 172 -11.18 3.80 3.09
CA ALA A 172 -12.31 4.51 2.49
C ALA A 172 -13.03 3.71 1.40
N CYS A 173 -12.36 2.76 0.76
CA CYS A 173 -12.93 1.89 -0.26
C CYS A 173 -13.66 0.67 0.30
N CYS A 174 -13.47 0.33 1.57
CA CYS A 174 -14.11 -0.82 2.18
C CYS A 174 -15.62 -0.63 2.31
N ASP A 175 -16.38 -1.70 2.11
CA ASP A 175 -17.81 -1.73 2.41
C ASP A 175 -18.03 -1.97 3.91
N HIS A 176 -18.48 -0.95 4.62
CA HIS A 176 -18.78 -1.02 6.06
C HIS A 176 -20.24 -1.36 6.36
N SER A 177 -20.96 -1.95 5.39
CA SER A 177 -22.30 -2.48 5.63
C SER A 177 -22.27 -3.56 6.72
N PRO A 178 -23.33 -3.74 7.52
CA PRO A 178 -23.39 -4.78 8.56
C PRO A 178 -23.23 -6.21 8.03
N GLU A 179 -23.46 -6.39 6.73
CA GLU A 179 -23.38 -7.65 6.00
C GLU A 179 -21.95 -7.97 5.53
N SER A 180 -21.10 -6.95 5.45
CA SER A 180 -19.71 -7.07 5.04
C SER A 180 -18.81 -7.45 6.22
N ARG A 181 -17.93 -8.42 6.01
CA ARG A 181 -16.90 -8.80 6.98
C ARG A 181 -15.56 -8.15 6.70
N ILE A 182 -15.50 -7.21 5.77
CA ILE A 182 -14.24 -6.61 5.31
C ILE A 182 -13.47 -5.99 6.49
N ASP A 183 -14.19 -5.41 7.45
CA ASP A 183 -13.62 -4.77 8.64
C ASP A 183 -12.78 -5.73 9.48
N THR A 184 -13.11 -7.01 9.50
CA THR A 184 -12.33 -8.03 10.22
C THR A 184 -10.90 -8.17 9.68
N TYR A 185 -10.68 -7.80 8.42
CA TYR A 185 -9.38 -7.87 7.75
C TYR A 185 -8.62 -6.53 7.76
N THR A 186 -9.32 -5.42 8.01
CA THR A 186 -8.71 -4.08 8.00
C THR A 186 -8.16 -3.68 9.37
N VAL A 187 -8.55 -4.36 10.46
CA VAL A 187 -8.00 -4.14 11.81
C VAL A 187 -6.49 -4.35 11.81
N ARG A 188 -5.75 -3.41 12.39
CA ARG A 188 -4.29 -3.50 12.59
C ARG A 188 -3.91 -4.78 13.35
N GLY A 189 -2.80 -5.41 12.96
CA GLY A 189 -2.28 -6.60 13.65
C GLY A 189 -1.81 -6.28 15.07
N ALA A 190 -1.85 -7.27 15.97
CA ALA A 190 -1.43 -7.08 17.37
C ALA A 190 0.05 -6.69 17.51
N ASP A 191 0.89 -7.13 16.57
CA ASP A 191 2.34 -6.89 16.56
C ASP A 191 2.75 -5.69 15.69
N GLU A 192 1.78 -4.95 15.13
CA GLU A 192 2.05 -3.82 14.22
C GLU A 192 2.09 -2.50 15.00
N GLU A 193 3.29 -1.90 15.15
CA GLU A 193 3.43 -0.55 15.71
C GLU A 193 2.76 0.51 14.81
N VAL A 194 2.83 0.32 13.49
CA VAL A 194 2.18 1.15 12.47
C VAL A 194 1.58 0.24 11.41
N GLN A 195 0.36 0.56 10.98
CA GLN A 195 -0.27 -0.15 9.86
C GLN A 195 0.30 0.40 8.56
N LEU A 196 1.13 -0.41 7.90
CA LEU A 196 1.68 -0.12 6.58
C LEU A 196 0.67 -0.49 5.49
N GLY A 197 0.64 0.27 4.40
CA GLY A 197 -0.21 0.00 3.25
C GLY A 197 0.05 -1.37 2.66
N SER A 198 1.31 -1.76 2.55
CA SER A 198 1.74 -3.09 2.07
C SER A 198 1.18 -4.23 2.91
N THR A 199 1.18 -4.09 4.23
CA THR A 199 0.75 -5.13 5.17
C THR A 199 -0.76 -5.27 5.16
N LEU A 200 -1.49 -4.14 5.16
CA LEU A 200 -2.94 -4.12 5.00
C LEU A 200 -3.35 -4.75 3.66
N TYR A 201 -2.71 -4.35 2.57
CA TYR A 201 -3.00 -4.86 1.24
C TYR A 201 -2.75 -6.37 1.12
N ALA A 202 -1.60 -6.86 1.62
CA ALA A 202 -1.27 -8.28 1.62
C ALA A 202 -2.27 -9.10 2.45
N ARG A 203 -2.72 -8.56 3.59
CA ARG A 203 -3.72 -9.23 4.45
C ARG A 203 -5.06 -9.36 3.75
N LEU A 204 -5.55 -8.28 3.14
CA LEU A 204 -6.79 -8.29 2.36
C LEU A 204 -6.68 -9.29 1.19
N LYS A 205 -5.61 -9.22 0.41
CA LYS A 205 -5.35 -10.14 -0.71
C LYS A 205 -5.41 -11.59 -0.28
N LYS A 206 -4.73 -11.93 0.81
CA LYS A 206 -4.67 -13.30 1.35
C LYS A 206 -6.05 -13.78 1.79
N ALA A 207 -6.77 -12.99 2.58
CA ALA A 207 -8.07 -13.36 3.12
C ALA A 207 -9.12 -13.54 2.00
N LEU A 208 -9.17 -12.59 1.07
CA LEU A 208 -10.21 -12.54 0.05
C LEU A 208 -9.96 -13.56 -1.08
N THR A 209 -8.71 -13.79 -1.46
CA THR A 209 -8.38 -14.84 -2.45
C THR A 209 -8.63 -16.25 -1.89
N LEU A 210 -8.40 -16.47 -0.59
CA LEU A 210 -8.72 -17.74 0.06
C LEU A 210 -10.22 -18.02 0.01
N ASN A 211 -11.04 -17.01 0.32
CA ASN A 211 -12.50 -17.10 0.26
C ASN A 211 -12.98 -17.50 -1.14
N ASP A 212 -12.46 -16.86 -2.18
CA ASP A 212 -12.79 -17.18 -3.57
C ASP A 212 -12.40 -18.61 -3.97
N THR A 213 -11.27 -19.11 -3.46
CA THR A 213 -10.82 -20.49 -3.69
C THR A 213 -11.78 -21.49 -3.03
N VAL A 214 -12.21 -21.23 -1.80
CA VAL A 214 -13.18 -22.06 -1.07
C VAL A 214 -14.53 -22.07 -1.79
N LYS A 215 -15.05 -20.90 -2.20
CA LYS A 215 -16.28 -20.79 -2.99
C LYS A 215 -16.18 -21.58 -4.30
N ARG A 216 -15.06 -21.47 -5.00
CA ARG A 216 -14.80 -22.22 -6.25
C ARG A 216 -14.78 -23.73 -6.02
N ALA A 217 -14.14 -24.20 -4.96
CA ALA A 217 -14.13 -25.61 -4.60
C ALA A 217 -15.54 -26.12 -4.28
N GLY A 218 -16.33 -25.37 -3.53
CA GLY A 218 -17.74 -25.71 -3.25
C GLY A 218 -18.61 -25.77 -4.52
N LEU A 219 -18.40 -24.86 -5.47
CA LEU A 219 -19.07 -24.92 -6.78
C LEU A 219 -18.65 -26.15 -7.58
N GLN A 220 -17.36 -26.49 -7.59
CA GLN A 220 -16.86 -27.68 -8.27
C GLN A 220 -17.43 -28.97 -7.67
N ASP A 221 -17.54 -29.06 -6.35
CA ASP A 221 -18.15 -30.18 -5.64
C ASP A 221 -19.65 -30.33 -5.97
N ARG A 222 -20.38 -29.21 -6.01
CA ARG A 222 -21.79 -29.20 -6.46
C ARG A 222 -21.93 -29.67 -7.91
N ILE A 223 -21.08 -29.19 -8.82
CA ILE A 223 -21.06 -29.63 -10.22
C ILE A 223 -20.75 -31.13 -10.31
N HIS A 224 -19.80 -31.62 -9.53
CA HIS A 224 -19.46 -33.04 -9.48
C HIS A 224 -20.66 -33.88 -9.01
N THR A 225 -21.35 -33.42 -7.97
CA THR A 225 -22.53 -34.10 -7.43
C THR A 225 -23.67 -34.16 -8.46
N VAL A 226 -23.95 -33.06 -9.17
CA VAL A 226 -24.92 -33.05 -10.28
C VAL A 226 -24.53 -34.03 -11.39
N ARG A 227 -23.23 -34.15 -11.71
CA ARG A 227 -22.76 -35.14 -12.71
C ARG A 227 -22.98 -36.58 -12.26
N LEU A 228 -22.74 -36.89 -10.98
CA LEU A 228 -23.01 -38.22 -10.43
C LEU A 228 -24.50 -38.55 -10.51
N HIS A 229 -25.35 -37.64 -10.07
CA HIS A 229 -26.80 -37.83 -10.15
C HIS A 229 -27.30 -38.05 -11.59
N ASN A 230 -26.82 -37.24 -12.55
CA ASN A 230 -27.15 -37.44 -13.96
C ASN A 230 -26.69 -38.80 -14.49
N ARG A 231 -25.54 -39.31 -14.03
CA ARG A 231 -25.06 -40.65 -14.39
C ARG A 231 -26.01 -41.74 -13.89
N ASP A 232 -26.51 -41.60 -12.67
CA ASP A 232 -27.46 -42.55 -12.07
C ASP A 232 -28.80 -42.53 -12.80
N VAL A 233 -29.32 -41.35 -13.17
CA VAL A 233 -30.54 -41.24 -13.99
C VAL A 233 -30.35 -41.90 -15.36
N VAL A 234 -29.19 -41.72 -16.01
CA VAL A 234 -28.88 -42.40 -17.28
C VAL A 234 -28.82 -43.92 -17.10
N LYS A 235 -28.26 -44.40 -15.99
CA LYS A 235 -28.21 -45.84 -15.67
C LYS A 235 -29.62 -46.40 -15.46
N LEU A 236 -30.45 -45.71 -14.68
CA LEU A 236 -31.84 -46.07 -14.44
C LEU A 236 -32.65 -46.14 -15.75
N GLY A 237 -32.44 -45.18 -16.66
CA GLY A 237 -33.06 -45.20 -17.99
C GLY A 237 -32.73 -46.47 -18.78
N LYS A 238 -31.46 -46.91 -18.75
CA LYS A 238 -31.03 -48.16 -19.42
C LYS A 238 -31.62 -49.41 -18.77
N GLU A 239 -31.71 -49.44 -17.45
CA GLU A 239 -32.35 -50.56 -16.73
C GLU A 239 -33.85 -50.63 -17.09
N LEU A 240 -34.52 -49.47 -17.19
CA LEU A 240 -35.91 -49.39 -17.62
C LEU A 240 -36.11 -49.82 -19.08
N ASP A 241 -35.19 -49.46 -19.99
CA ASP A 241 -35.16 -49.95 -21.37
C ASP A 241 -35.09 -51.49 -21.41
N SER A 242 -34.21 -52.09 -20.59
CA SER A 242 -34.09 -53.55 -20.50
C SER A 242 -35.40 -54.21 -20.07
N ILE A 243 -36.04 -53.68 -19.02
CA ILE A 243 -37.32 -54.20 -18.51
C ILE A 243 -38.42 -54.11 -19.57
N TRP A 244 -38.49 -52.98 -20.29
CA TRP A 244 -39.47 -52.81 -21.38
C TRP A 244 -39.24 -53.78 -22.51
N ASN A 245 -37.98 -54.00 -22.90
CA ASN A 245 -37.62 -54.97 -23.91
C ASN A 245 -38.03 -56.39 -23.46
N ASP A 246 -37.72 -56.80 -22.22
CA ASP A 246 -38.11 -58.11 -21.70
C ASP A 246 -39.64 -58.29 -21.69
N ALA A 247 -40.38 -57.26 -21.28
CA ALA A 247 -41.84 -57.27 -21.34
C ALA A 247 -42.37 -57.46 -22.77
N ALA A 248 -41.77 -56.80 -23.75
CA ALA A 248 -42.13 -56.96 -25.16
C ALA A 248 -41.89 -58.39 -25.66
N HIS A 249 -40.79 -59.03 -25.26
CA HIS A 249 -40.52 -60.45 -25.57
C HIS A 249 -41.56 -61.40 -24.94
N LEU A 250 -42.16 -61.02 -23.81
CA LEU A 250 -43.27 -61.73 -23.17
C LEU A 250 -44.65 -61.40 -23.76
N GLY A 251 -44.69 -60.66 -24.89
CA GLY A 251 -45.94 -60.27 -25.55
C GLY A 251 -46.70 -59.14 -24.84
N LYS A 252 -46.09 -58.46 -23.87
CA LYS A 252 -46.66 -57.28 -23.22
C LYS A 252 -46.15 -56.01 -23.90
N ARG A 253 -47.06 -55.21 -24.46
CA ARG A 253 -46.72 -53.93 -25.09
C ARG A 253 -47.08 -52.79 -24.15
N PHE A 254 -46.07 -52.21 -23.51
CA PHE A 254 -46.21 -50.98 -22.74
C PHE A 254 -45.93 -49.78 -23.63
N ASP A 255 -46.65 -48.68 -23.41
CA ASP A 255 -46.43 -47.44 -24.14
C ASP A 255 -45.20 -46.67 -23.59
N GLU A 256 -44.68 -45.76 -24.42
CA GLU A 256 -43.53 -44.92 -24.09
C GLU A 256 -43.87 -43.83 -23.05
N ASP A 257 -45.13 -43.43 -22.93
CA ASP A 257 -45.54 -42.39 -21.99
C ASP A 257 -45.61 -42.93 -20.55
N LEU A 258 -45.97 -44.19 -20.37
CA LEU A 258 -45.88 -44.95 -19.13
C LEU A 258 -44.42 -45.12 -18.71
N LYS A 259 -43.51 -45.36 -19.66
CA LYS A 259 -42.08 -45.45 -19.40
C LYS A 259 -41.51 -44.12 -18.91
N LYS A 260 -41.83 -43.02 -19.60
CA LYS A 260 -41.47 -41.66 -19.17
C LYS A 260 -42.05 -41.31 -17.80
N SER A 261 -43.32 -41.64 -17.55
CA SER A 261 -43.98 -41.42 -16.27
C SER A 261 -43.33 -42.24 -15.15
N THR A 262 -42.90 -43.47 -15.44
CA THR A 262 -42.19 -44.34 -14.49
C THR A 262 -40.81 -43.77 -14.17
N LEU A 263 -40.02 -43.40 -15.19
CA LEU A 263 -38.74 -42.75 -15.01
C LEU A 263 -38.87 -41.46 -14.20
N TYR A 264 -39.84 -40.61 -14.55
CA TYR A 264 -40.15 -39.38 -13.83
C TYR A 264 -40.49 -39.66 -12.36
N ARG A 265 -41.35 -40.64 -12.05
CA ARG A 265 -41.67 -41.01 -10.66
C ARG A 265 -40.48 -41.53 -9.88
N CYS A 266 -39.62 -42.32 -10.52
CA CYS A 266 -38.39 -42.83 -9.90
C CYS A 266 -37.38 -41.70 -9.60
N THR A 267 -37.32 -40.65 -10.42
CA THR A 267 -36.43 -39.50 -10.19
C THR A 267 -37.07 -38.37 -9.38
N ALA A 268 -38.40 -38.24 -9.37
CA ALA A 268 -39.11 -37.16 -8.69
C ALA A 268 -39.18 -37.33 -7.17
N GLN A 269 -38.94 -38.55 -6.66
CA GLN A 269 -38.81 -38.82 -5.23
C GLN A 269 -37.38 -38.61 -4.70
N ASP A 270 -36.40 -38.37 -5.58
CA ASP A 270 -35.07 -37.97 -5.14
C ASP A 270 -35.11 -36.51 -4.68
N TRP A 271 -35.13 -36.36 -3.35
CA TRP A 271 -34.98 -35.12 -2.57
C TRP A 271 -33.90 -34.15 -3.12
N PHE A 272 -32.95 -34.68 -3.88
CA PHE A 272 -31.86 -33.94 -4.50
C PHE A 272 -32.31 -32.94 -5.59
N TYR A 273 -33.31 -33.26 -6.42
CA TYR A 273 -33.73 -32.36 -7.51
C TYR A 273 -34.47 -31.12 -7.00
N ALA A 274 -35.27 -31.28 -5.93
CA ALA A 274 -35.95 -30.16 -5.29
C ALA A 274 -34.96 -29.21 -4.61
N ASN A 275 -34.01 -29.73 -3.81
CA ASN A 275 -33.08 -28.89 -3.07
C ASN A 275 -31.97 -28.27 -3.92
N SER A 276 -31.49 -28.97 -4.95
CA SER A 276 -30.35 -28.49 -5.76
C SER A 276 -30.73 -27.31 -6.65
N VAL A 277 -31.95 -27.30 -7.16
CA VAL A 277 -32.50 -26.20 -7.96
C VAL A 277 -32.79 -24.99 -7.08
N ASP A 278 -33.41 -25.18 -5.91
CA ASP A 278 -33.65 -24.10 -4.95
C ASP A 278 -32.35 -23.48 -4.43
N ALA A 279 -31.33 -24.30 -4.15
CA ALA A 279 -30.01 -23.82 -3.73
C ALA A 279 -29.18 -23.19 -4.86
N LEU A 280 -29.53 -23.38 -6.13
CA LEU A 280 -28.92 -22.64 -7.25
C LEU A 280 -29.61 -21.29 -7.44
N CYS A 281 -30.94 -21.24 -7.31
CA CYS A 281 -31.73 -20.02 -7.38
C CYS A 281 -31.40 -19.05 -6.23
N GLN A 282 -31.15 -19.55 -5.02
CA GLN A 282 -30.78 -18.70 -3.87
C GLN A 282 -29.37 -18.08 -3.99
N GLY A 283 -28.49 -18.64 -4.83
CA GLY A 283 -27.15 -18.08 -5.09
C GLY A 283 -27.12 -16.96 -6.14
N SER A 284 -28.25 -16.63 -6.77
CA SER A 284 -28.37 -15.54 -7.77
C SER A 284 -29.09 -14.30 -7.23
N CYS A 285 -29.52 -14.30 -5.96
CA CYS A 285 -30.18 -13.16 -5.30
C CYS A 285 -29.41 -12.60 -4.10
N ALA A 286 -28.10 -12.87 -3.98
CA ALA A 286 -27.22 -12.28 -2.97
C ALA A 286 -26.04 -11.55 -3.61
#